data_AF-A0A368FKK7-F1
#
_entry.id   AF-A0A368FKK7-F1
#
_cell.length_a   1.000
_cell.length_b   1.000
_cell.length_c   1.000
_cell.angle_alpha   90.00
_cell.angle_beta   90.00
_cell.angle_gamma   90.00
#
_symmetry.space_group_name_H-M   'P 1'
#
loop_
_entity.id
_entity.type
_entity.pdbx_description
1 polymer ?
#
loop_
_entity_poly.entity_id
_entity_poly.type
_entity_poly.pdbx_seq_one_letter_code
_entity_poly.pdbx_strand_id
1 'polypeptide(L)'
;MIIDHVKDERGNMVDLPRLLIYDIIHFEDMHVGKENFDIRFMCIRRELIEPRNAAIKAGRIRKEREPMSVRVKDFWELEALPKLFEPKFTKNVGHEIDGLILQPVDAPYTPGRSDIVLKWKPPSHNSIDFRLQIRKVVKEGELPQHIGYLYVQHANEPMATMKATKKLLPYDNKIIECTFDNGQWIFMRERTDKSLPNSLKTAQSVYNSMINPIDKNLLIE
;
A
#
# COMPACT_ATOMS: atom_id res chain seq x y z
N MET A 1 2.95 7.97 6.55
CA MET A 1 3.37 7.76 7.95
C MET A 1 2.14 7.89 8.82
N ILE A 2 1.85 6.92 9.68
CA ILE A 2 0.69 7.01 10.60
C ILE A 2 1.12 7.87 11.79
N ILE A 3 0.29 8.85 12.14
CA ILE A 3 0.61 9.85 13.18
C ILE A 3 -0.42 9.70 14.31
N ASP A 4 0.07 9.64 15.55
CA ASP A 4 -0.72 9.77 16.76
C ASP A 4 -0.73 11.23 17.20
N HIS A 5 -1.90 11.77 17.50
CA HIS A 5 -2.00 13.06 18.20
C HIS A 5 -2.04 12.78 19.71
N VAL A 6 -0.93 13.02 20.40
CA VAL A 6 -0.78 12.78 21.85
C VAL A 6 -0.51 14.08 22.59
N LYS A 7 -0.79 14.12 23.89
CA LYS A 7 -0.42 15.27 24.73
C LYS A 7 1.00 15.10 25.28
N ASP A 8 1.84 16.11 25.18
CA ASP A 8 3.15 16.15 25.82
C ASP A 8 3.04 16.42 27.34
N GLU A 9 4.17 16.40 28.05
CA GLU A 9 4.26 16.69 29.49
C GLU A 9 3.73 18.11 29.86
N ARG A 10 3.59 19.01 28.88
CA ARG A 10 3.09 20.39 29.04
C ARG A 10 1.63 20.55 28.62
N GLY A 11 0.97 19.47 28.21
CA GLY A 11 -0.42 19.44 27.75
C GLY A 11 -0.64 19.87 26.30
N ASN A 12 0.42 20.13 25.53
CA ASN A 12 0.32 20.46 24.11
C ASN A 12 0.09 19.20 23.28
N MET A 13 -0.69 19.33 22.20
CA MET A 13 -0.84 18.26 21.23
C MET A 13 0.42 18.17 20.37
N VAL A 14 1.02 16.99 20.32
CA VAL A 14 2.18 16.66 19.49
C VAL A 14 1.87 15.48 18.60
N ASP A 15 2.39 15.57 17.39
CA ASP A 15 2.32 14.53 16.37
C ASP A 15 3.45 13.54 16.59
N LEU A 16 3.09 12.32 16.98
CA LEU A 16 4.04 11.25 17.24
C LEU A 16 3.93 10.17 16.16
N PRO A 17 5.02 9.84 15.45
CA PRO A 17 5.02 8.75 14.49
C PRO A 17 4.59 7.44 15.16
N ARG A 18 3.83 6.61 14.45
CA ARG A 18 3.39 5.28 14.91
C ARG A 18 4.05 4.18 14.11
N LEU A 19 4.77 3.29 14.80
CA LEU A 19 5.26 2.01 14.30
C LEU A 19 4.22 0.92 14.56
N LEU A 20 3.75 0.27 13.50
CA LEU A 20 2.86 -0.89 13.56
C LEU A 20 3.67 -2.17 13.26
N ILE A 21 3.86 -3.00 14.28
CA ILE A 21 4.51 -4.31 14.16
C ILE A 21 3.49 -5.30 13.63
N TYR A 22 3.78 -5.96 12.51
CA TYR A 22 2.87 -6.91 11.86
C TYR A 22 3.43 -8.33 11.72
N ASP A 23 4.74 -8.55 11.95
CA ASP A 23 5.35 -9.88 11.98
C ASP A 23 6.68 -9.82 12.79
N ILE A 24 7.22 -10.97 13.17
CA ILE A 24 8.49 -11.14 13.89
C ILE A 24 9.28 -12.32 13.32
N ILE A 25 10.58 -12.12 13.09
CA ILE A 25 11.45 -13.13 12.47
C ILE A 25 12.35 -13.80 13.52
N HIS A 26 12.78 -13.03 14.52
CA HIS A 26 13.70 -13.45 15.56
C HIS A 26 13.36 -12.71 16.86
N PHE A 27 13.47 -13.42 17.98
CA PHE A 27 13.30 -12.86 19.31
C PHE A 27 14.40 -13.41 20.22
N GLU A 28 15.25 -12.53 20.75
CA GLU A 28 16.49 -12.91 21.44
C GLU A 28 17.33 -13.87 20.59
N ASP A 29 17.57 -15.11 21.06
CA ASP A 29 18.30 -16.15 20.32
C ASP A 29 17.35 -17.15 19.60
N MET A 30 16.05 -16.91 19.61
CA MET A 30 15.03 -17.79 19.05
C MET A 30 14.61 -17.39 17.63
N HIS A 31 14.74 -18.33 16.68
CA HIS A 31 14.24 -18.19 15.31
C HIS A 31 12.73 -18.44 15.19
N VAL A 32 11.93 -17.47 15.64
CA VAL A 32 10.46 -17.54 15.61
C VAL A 32 9.88 -17.48 14.18
N GLY A 33 10.63 -16.95 13.21
CA GLY A 33 10.17 -16.82 11.82
C GLY A 33 9.80 -18.15 11.14
N LYS A 34 10.30 -19.28 11.62
CA LYS A 34 9.95 -20.61 11.10
C LYS A 34 8.63 -21.15 11.64
N GLU A 35 8.12 -20.56 12.72
CA GLU A 35 6.87 -20.95 13.35
C GLU A 35 5.65 -20.46 12.57
N ASN A 36 4.47 -20.99 12.88
CA ASN A 36 3.18 -20.52 12.40
C ASN A 36 2.95 -19.04 12.81
N PHE A 37 2.25 -18.27 11.97
CA PHE A 37 1.96 -16.86 12.22
C PHE A 37 1.30 -16.60 13.58
N ASP A 38 0.44 -17.48 14.09
CA ASP A 38 -0.17 -17.31 15.42
C ASP A 38 0.87 -17.29 16.53
N ILE A 39 1.88 -18.15 16.45
CA ILE A 39 2.99 -18.19 17.41
C ILE A 39 3.82 -16.91 17.29
N ARG A 40 4.11 -16.47 16.05
CA ARG A 40 4.83 -15.22 15.78
C ARG A 40 4.05 -14.01 16.34
N PHE A 41 2.75 -13.97 16.10
CA PHE A 41 1.86 -12.91 16.57
C PHE A 41 1.72 -12.90 18.10
N MET A 42 1.58 -14.08 18.72
CA MET A 42 1.60 -14.23 20.17
C MET A 42 2.93 -13.76 20.78
N CYS A 43 4.06 -14.07 20.15
CA CYS A 43 5.37 -13.59 20.57
C CYS A 43 5.45 -12.06 20.57
N ILE A 44 4.97 -11.40 19.50
CA ILE A 44 4.89 -9.92 19.48
C ILE A 44 4.05 -9.39 20.65
N ARG A 45 2.89 -9.99 20.91
CA ARG A 45 1.99 -9.51 21.97
C ARG A 45 2.59 -9.71 23.35
N ARG A 46 3.01 -10.92 23.68
CA ARG A 46 3.46 -11.31 25.02
C ARG A 46 4.86 -10.87 25.36
N GLU A 47 5.77 -10.88 24.38
CA GLU A 47 7.19 -10.63 24.63
C GLU A 47 7.61 -9.20 24.32
N LEU A 48 6.86 -8.48 23.47
CA LEU A 48 7.17 -7.08 23.12
C LEU A 48 6.14 -6.09 23.65
N ILE A 49 4.85 -6.27 23.35
CA ILE A 49 3.84 -5.25 23.64
C ILE A 49 3.45 -5.24 25.13
N GLU A 50 3.13 -6.39 25.70
CA GLU A 50 2.72 -6.52 27.10
C GLU A 50 3.82 -6.06 28.09
N PRO A 51 5.11 -6.45 27.94
CA PRO A 51 6.17 -6.03 28.86
C PRO A 51 6.43 -4.53 28.76
N ARG A 52 6.36 -3.95 27.56
CA ARG A 52 6.46 -2.49 27.37
C ARG A 52 5.30 -1.77 28.05
N ASN A 53 4.07 -2.24 27.88
CA ASN A 53 2.91 -1.64 28.55
C ASN A 53 3.01 -1.74 30.08
N ALA A 54 3.50 -2.87 30.60
CA ALA A 54 3.76 -3.03 32.03
C ALA A 54 4.84 -2.07 32.53
N ALA A 55 5.93 -1.89 31.77
CA ALA A 55 6.99 -0.95 32.10
C ALA A 55 6.53 0.53 32.03
N ILE A 56 5.65 0.87 31.10
CA ILE A 56 4.98 2.19 31.04
C ILE A 56 4.11 2.40 32.28
N LYS A 57 3.27 1.42 32.63
CA LYS A 57 2.39 1.51 33.82
C LYS A 57 3.19 1.61 35.13
N ALA A 58 4.35 0.95 35.18
CA ALA A 58 5.28 1.02 36.31
C ALA A 58 6.13 2.30 36.32
N GLY A 59 5.99 3.20 35.34
CA GLY A 59 6.77 4.44 35.23
C GLY A 59 8.23 4.24 34.84
N ARG A 60 8.64 3.02 34.45
CA ARG A 60 9.99 2.72 33.95
C ARG A 60 10.21 3.26 32.54
N ILE A 61 9.15 3.30 31.73
CA ILE A 61 9.12 3.92 30.41
C ILE A 61 8.20 5.13 30.47
N ARG A 62 8.70 6.28 30.00
CA ARG A 62 7.89 7.49 29.79
C ARG A 62 7.56 7.62 28.32
N LYS A 63 6.27 7.50 27.99
CA LYS A 63 5.77 7.48 26.62
C LYS A 63 6.06 8.80 25.88
N GLU A 64 6.09 9.90 26.61
CA GLU A 64 6.33 11.26 26.12
C GLU A 64 7.77 11.47 25.65
N ARG A 65 8.69 10.59 26.10
CA ARG A 65 10.11 10.61 25.73
C ARG A 65 10.45 9.62 24.63
N GLU A 66 9.50 8.77 24.23
CA GLU A 66 9.74 7.84 23.14
C GLU A 66 9.69 8.60 21.80
N PRO A 67 10.60 8.31 20.86
CA PRO A 67 10.62 8.96 19.56
C PRO A 67 9.41 8.59 18.70
N MET A 68 8.73 7.48 19.04
CA MET A 68 7.55 6.99 18.32
C MET A 68 6.68 6.10 19.20
N SER A 69 5.41 6.01 18.84
CA SER A 69 4.43 5.08 19.39
C SER A 69 4.62 3.70 18.76
N VAL A 70 4.81 2.67 19.57
CA VAL A 70 4.94 1.28 19.09
C VAL A 70 3.68 0.50 19.43
N ARG A 71 3.02 -0.07 18.43
CA ARG A 71 1.82 -0.89 18.58
C ARG A 71 1.90 -2.13 17.69
N VAL A 72 1.15 -3.17 18.06
CA VAL A 72 0.89 -4.30 17.16
C VAL A 72 -0.19 -3.90 16.16
N LYS A 73 -0.07 -4.38 14.91
CA LYS A 73 -1.13 -4.32 13.91
C LYS A 73 -2.06 -5.50 14.16
N ASP A 74 -3.30 -5.23 14.56
CA ASP A 74 -4.27 -6.29 14.81
C ASP A 74 -4.62 -7.03 13.50
N PHE A 75 -4.83 -8.33 13.64
CA PHE A 75 -5.33 -9.23 12.59
C PHE A 75 -6.68 -9.78 13.02
N TRP A 76 -7.51 -10.10 12.04
CA TRP A 76 -8.82 -10.69 12.23
C TRP A 76 -8.97 -11.90 11.32
N GLU A 77 -9.72 -12.88 11.79
CA GLU A 77 -10.12 -14.04 10.99
C GLU A 77 -10.98 -13.63 9.78
N LEU A 78 -11.05 -14.49 8.78
CA LEU A 78 -11.77 -14.22 7.53
C LEU A 78 -13.27 -13.97 7.75
N GLU A 79 -13.88 -14.57 8.77
CA GLU A 79 -15.30 -14.35 9.12
C GLU A 79 -15.58 -12.90 9.56
N ALA A 80 -14.54 -12.15 9.96
CA ALA A 80 -14.67 -10.74 10.29
C ALA A 80 -14.62 -9.82 9.07
N LEU A 81 -14.31 -10.35 7.87
CA LEU A 81 -14.14 -9.58 6.65
C LEU A 81 -15.31 -8.62 6.35
N PRO A 82 -16.61 -9.01 6.47
CA PRO A 82 -17.71 -8.08 6.27
C PRO A 82 -17.66 -6.89 7.24
N LYS A 83 -17.28 -7.16 8.50
CA LYS A 83 -17.22 -6.17 9.58
C LYS A 83 -16.08 -5.16 9.38
N LEU A 84 -15.00 -5.56 8.72
CA LEU A 84 -13.88 -4.66 8.39
C LEU A 84 -14.30 -3.54 7.43
N PHE A 85 -15.34 -3.76 6.63
CA PHE A 85 -15.87 -2.75 5.72
C PHE A 85 -17.03 -1.93 6.30
N GLU A 86 -17.46 -2.20 7.53
CA GLU A 86 -18.52 -1.43 8.17
C GLU A 86 -18.02 -0.04 8.61
N PRO A 87 -18.85 1.01 8.53
CA PRO A 87 -18.48 2.35 8.97
C PRO A 87 -17.98 2.43 10.41
N LYS A 88 -18.45 1.52 11.28
CA LYS A 88 -18.02 1.43 12.67
C LYS A 88 -16.52 1.09 12.76
N PHE A 89 -16.03 0.20 11.91
CA PHE A 89 -14.62 -0.16 11.87
C PHE A 89 -13.80 0.91 11.16
N THR A 90 -14.22 1.34 9.97
CA THR A 90 -13.45 2.27 9.14
C THR A 90 -13.26 3.64 9.79
N LYS A 91 -14.20 4.11 10.60
CA LYS A 91 -14.06 5.36 11.38
C LYS A 91 -13.07 5.26 12.54
N ASN A 92 -12.84 4.06 13.07
CA ASN A 92 -11.87 3.84 14.15
C ASN A 92 -10.44 3.73 13.64
N VAL A 93 -10.28 3.37 12.36
CA VAL A 93 -9.00 3.40 11.68
C VAL A 93 -8.69 4.87 11.37
N GLY A 94 -7.72 5.44 12.09
CA GLY A 94 -7.32 6.85 11.92
C GLY A 94 -6.63 7.18 10.59
N HIS A 95 -6.83 6.36 9.57
CA HIS A 95 -6.34 6.51 8.21
C HIS A 95 -7.31 5.88 7.22
N GLU A 96 -7.30 6.35 5.97
CA GLU A 96 -8.07 5.77 4.89
C GLU A 96 -7.65 4.32 4.64
N ILE A 97 -8.63 3.43 4.47
CA ILE A 97 -8.37 2.02 4.16
C ILE A 97 -8.11 1.90 2.66
N ASP A 98 -6.85 1.68 2.28
CA ASP A 98 -6.43 1.56 0.88
C ASP A 98 -6.38 0.12 0.35
N GLY A 99 -6.86 -0.84 1.16
CA GLY A 99 -6.88 -2.25 0.84
C GLY A 99 -6.83 -3.16 2.08
N LEU A 100 -6.62 -4.44 1.82
CA LEU A 100 -6.47 -5.50 2.82
C LEU A 100 -5.20 -6.30 2.52
N ILE A 101 -4.59 -6.82 3.58
CA ILE A 101 -3.50 -7.79 3.50
C ILE A 101 -4.02 -9.09 4.10
N LEU A 102 -3.98 -10.16 3.31
CA LEU A 102 -4.34 -11.51 3.74
C LEU A 102 -3.04 -12.25 4.05
N GLN A 103 -2.85 -12.55 5.33
CA GLN A 103 -1.67 -13.20 5.86
C GLN A 103 -1.97 -14.68 6.08
N PRO A 104 -1.23 -15.61 5.45
CA PRO A 104 -1.38 -17.03 5.74
C PRO A 104 -0.90 -17.34 7.16
N VAL A 105 -1.68 -18.18 7.85
CA VAL A 105 -1.44 -18.58 9.24
C VAL A 105 -0.36 -19.68 9.29
N ASP A 106 -0.58 -20.77 8.58
CA ASP A 106 0.27 -21.98 8.62
C ASP A 106 1.63 -21.84 7.93
N ALA A 107 1.87 -20.74 7.23
CA ALA A 107 3.11 -20.55 6.49
C ALA A 107 4.20 -19.89 7.36
N PRO A 108 5.46 -20.38 7.28
CA PRO A 108 6.59 -19.71 7.89
C PRO A 108 6.87 -18.38 7.18
N TYR A 109 7.55 -17.48 7.89
CA TYR A 109 8.05 -16.25 7.30
C TYR A 109 9.03 -16.56 6.16
N THR A 110 8.83 -15.90 5.01
CA THR A 110 9.71 -16.03 3.85
C THR A 110 10.30 -14.67 3.47
N PRO A 111 11.62 -14.52 3.43
CA PRO A 111 12.24 -13.27 2.97
C PRO A 111 12.02 -13.07 1.47
N GLY A 112 11.81 -11.82 1.06
CA GLY A 112 11.66 -11.46 -0.35
C GLY A 112 10.22 -11.58 -0.86
N ARG A 113 10.04 -12.01 -2.12
CA ARG A 113 8.72 -12.12 -2.73
C ARG A 113 7.97 -13.32 -2.13
N SER A 114 6.78 -13.05 -1.61
CA SER A 114 5.82 -14.07 -1.19
C SER A 114 4.63 -14.06 -2.14
N ASP A 115 4.29 -15.22 -2.69
CA ASP A 115 3.12 -15.40 -3.54
C ASP A 115 1.88 -15.86 -2.74
N ILE A 116 2.04 -16.12 -1.43
CA ILE A 116 0.98 -16.55 -0.52
C ILE A 116 0.44 -15.40 0.35
N VAL A 117 1.22 -14.34 0.55
CA VAL A 117 0.74 -13.11 1.20
C VAL A 117 0.02 -12.28 0.14
N LEU A 118 -1.29 -12.17 0.26
CA LEU A 118 -2.10 -11.49 -0.74
C LEU A 118 -2.37 -10.06 -0.30
N LYS A 119 -2.33 -9.15 -1.27
CA LYS A 119 -2.78 -7.77 -1.11
C LYS A 119 -4.01 -7.58 -1.99
N TRP A 120 -5.12 -7.22 -1.36
CA TRP A 120 -6.32 -6.80 -2.06
C TRP A 120 -6.43 -5.28 -2.00
N LYS A 121 -6.76 -4.65 -3.12
CA LYS A 121 -7.08 -3.22 -3.20
C LYS A 121 -8.42 -3.06 -3.90
N PRO A 122 -9.27 -2.11 -3.49
CA PRO A 122 -10.45 -1.78 -4.26
C PRO A 122 -10.06 -1.46 -5.71
N PRO A 123 -10.83 -1.91 -6.71
CA PRO A 123 -10.50 -1.66 -8.12
C PRO A 123 -10.26 -0.18 -8.43
N SER A 124 -10.99 0.72 -7.75
CA SER A 124 -10.84 2.17 -7.86
C SER A 124 -9.49 2.74 -7.38
N HIS A 125 -8.72 1.98 -6.60
CA HIS A 125 -7.44 2.39 -6.03
C HIS A 125 -6.24 1.79 -6.78
N ASN A 126 -6.48 0.98 -7.81
CA ASN A 126 -5.41 0.45 -8.64
C ASN A 126 -4.92 1.54 -9.60
N SER A 127 -3.61 1.76 -9.60
CA SER A 127 -2.92 2.71 -10.47
C SER A 127 -1.52 2.23 -10.81
N ILE A 128 -0.99 2.71 -11.94
CA ILE A 128 0.37 2.44 -12.40
C ILE A 128 1.06 3.77 -12.67
N ASP A 129 2.31 3.88 -12.21
CA ASP A 129 3.15 5.02 -12.53
C ASP A 129 3.91 4.78 -13.83
N PHE A 130 3.67 5.63 -14.82
CA PHE A 130 4.31 5.59 -16.13
C PHE A 130 5.20 6.80 -16.34
N ARG A 131 6.26 6.64 -17.14
CA ARG A 131 6.91 7.77 -17.79
C ARG A 131 6.13 8.10 -19.05
N LEU A 132 5.57 9.30 -19.11
CA LEU A 132 4.84 9.77 -20.28
C LEU A 132 5.81 10.29 -21.34
N GLN A 133 5.62 9.90 -22.60
CA GLN A 133 6.21 10.58 -23.75
C GLN A 133 5.12 10.90 -24.76
N ILE A 134 4.95 12.18 -25.09
CA ILE A 134 3.94 12.62 -26.05
C ILE A 134 4.60 12.76 -27.42
N ARG A 135 4.03 12.13 -28.43
CA ARG A 135 4.47 12.30 -29.83
C ARG A 135 3.29 12.75 -30.68
N LYS A 136 3.57 13.66 -31.60
CA LYS A 136 2.63 14.06 -32.64
C LYS A 136 2.70 13.04 -33.77
N VAL A 137 1.59 12.36 -34.02
CA VAL A 137 1.45 11.36 -35.09
C VAL A 137 0.57 11.96 -36.19
N VAL A 138 1.07 11.91 -37.42
CA VAL A 138 0.35 12.32 -38.62
C VAL A 138 0.26 11.08 -39.51
N LYS A 139 -0.96 10.64 -39.80
CA LYS A 139 -1.22 9.59 -40.77
C LYS A 139 -1.75 10.22 -42.05
N GLU A 140 -1.44 9.61 -43.18
CA GLU A 140 -1.88 10.09 -44.49
C GLU A 140 -3.42 10.14 -44.53
N GLY A 141 -3.97 11.31 -44.88
CA GLY A 141 -5.41 11.54 -44.91
C GLY A 141 -6.09 11.83 -43.55
N GLU A 142 -5.36 11.82 -42.43
CA GLU A 142 -5.91 12.10 -41.10
C GLU A 142 -5.39 13.42 -40.50
N LEU A 143 -6.18 14.03 -39.61
CA LEU A 143 -5.74 15.18 -38.83
C LEU A 143 -4.61 14.77 -37.86
N PRO A 144 -3.58 15.63 -37.66
CA PRO A 144 -2.53 15.37 -36.68
C PRO A 144 -3.09 15.14 -35.27
N GLN A 145 -2.65 14.06 -34.62
CA GLN A 145 -3.04 13.72 -33.24
C GLN A 145 -1.83 13.67 -32.33
N HIS A 146 -2.01 14.06 -31.06
CA HIS A 146 -1.01 13.85 -30.02
C HIS A 146 -1.34 12.55 -29.28
N ILE A 147 -0.38 11.63 -29.25
CA ILE A 147 -0.49 10.34 -28.57
C ILE A 147 0.50 10.34 -27.41
N GLY A 148 0.01 10.02 -26.22
CA GLY A 148 0.82 9.76 -25.04
C GLY A 148 1.23 8.30 -24.99
N TYR A 149 2.52 8.02 -25.04
CA TYR A 149 3.11 6.70 -24.88
C TYR A 149 3.52 6.49 -23.43
N LEU A 150 3.08 5.38 -22.85
CA LEU A 150 3.23 5.07 -21.42
C LEU A 150 4.34 4.04 -21.23
N TYR A 151 5.47 4.48 -20.68
CA TYR A 151 6.66 3.63 -20.47
C TYR A 151 6.80 3.17 -19.02
N VAL A 152 7.31 1.96 -18.86
CA VAL A 152 7.65 1.32 -17.58
C VAL A 152 9.13 0.93 -17.58
N GLN A 153 9.70 0.63 -16.42
CA GLN A 153 11.08 0.15 -16.35
C GLN A 153 11.21 -1.27 -16.89
N HIS A 154 12.40 -1.61 -17.41
CA HIS A 154 12.73 -2.92 -17.99
C HIS A 154 11.92 -3.28 -19.24
N ALA A 155 11.39 -2.27 -19.94
CA ALA A 155 10.78 -2.41 -21.26
C ALA A 155 11.36 -1.33 -22.19
N ASN A 156 11.71 -1.73 -23.41
CA ASN A 156 12.17 -0.79 -24.45
C ASN A 156 10.99 -0.14 -25.18
N GLU A 157 9.87 -0.86 -25.24
CA GLU A 157 8.64 -0.43 -25.89
C GLU A 157 7.63 0.12 -24.86
N PRO A 158 6.74 1.04 -25.28
CA PRO A 158 5.67 1.53 -24.42
C PRO A 158 4.70 0.38 -24.07
N MET A 159 4.32 0.30 -22.81
CA MET A 159 3.35 -0.70 -22.33
C MET A 159 1.95 -0.42 -22.86
N ALA A 160 1.61 0.86 -23.03
CA ALA A 160 0.31 1.28 -23.53
C ALA A 160 0.36 2.69 -24.14
N THR A 161 -0.75 3.11 -24.73
CA THR A 161 -0.95 4.46 -25.23
C THR A 161 -2.23 5.07 -24.67
N MET A 162 -2.28 6.40 -24.65
CA MET A 162 -3.47 7.17 -24.31
C MET A 162 -3.56 8.43 -25.16
N LYS A 163 -4.78 8.96 -25.32
CA LYS A 163 -5.00 10.23 -26.03
C LYS A 163 -4.38 11.38 -25.24
N ALA A 164 -3.44 12.11 -25.84
CA ALA A 164 -2.86 13.28 -25.20
C ALA A 164 -3.77 14.50 -25.37
N THR A 165 -4.64 14.72 -24.38
CA THR A 165 -5.48 15.92 -24.32
C THR A 165 -4.64 17.16 -23.97
N LYS A 166 -5.18 18.37 -24.18
CA LYS A 166 -4.51 19.63 -23.80
C LYS A 166 -4.07 19.66 -22.33
N LYS A 167 -4.82 19.00 -21.45
CA LYS A 167 -4.50 18.87 -20.02
C LYS A 167 -3.29 17.98 -19.75
N LEU A 168 -3.00 17.01 -20.63
CA LEU A 168 -1.90 16.07 -20.47
C LEU A 168 -0.56 16.61 -21.01
N LEU A 169 -0.61 17.53 -21.98
CA LEU A 169 0.59 18.11 -22.62
C LEU A 169 1.67 18.63 -21.65
N PRO A 170 1.33 19.30 -20.52
CA PRO A 170 2.34 19.79 -19.58
C PRO A 170 3.13 18.70 -18.84
N TYR A 171 2.70 17.43 -18.92
CA TYR A 171 3.31 16.31 -18.23
C TYR A 171 4.21 15.47 -19.15
N ASP A 172 4.53 15.97 -20.36
CA ASP A 172 5.47 15.29 -21.25
C ASP A 172 6.83 15.06 -20.56
N ASN A 173 7.39 13.86 -20.74
CA ASN A 173 8.60 13.36 -20.09
C ASN A 173 8.56 13.24 -18.56
N LYS A 174 7.39 13.43 -17.91
CA LYS A 174 7.22 13.29 -16.47
C LYS A 174 6.73 11.91 -16.06
N ILE A 175 6.85 11.60 -14.77
CA ILE A 175 6.21 10.43 -14.17
C ILE A 175 4.78 10.81 -13.80
N ILE A 176 3.82 10.05 -14.32
CA ILE A 176 2.40 10.24 -14.08
C ILE A 176 1.79 8.97 -13.50
N GLU A 177 0.81 9.13 -12.63
CA GLU A 177 -0.02 8.04 -12.12
C GLU A 177 -1.28 7.93 -12.97
N CYS A 178 -1.53 6.74 -13.49
CA CYS A 178 -2.70 6.44 -14.31
C CYS A 178 -3.50 5.27 -13.73
N THR A 179 -4.82 5.33 -13.88
CA THR A 179 -5.72 4.19 -13.67
C THR A 179 -6.27 3.71 -15.00
N PHE A 180 -6.82 2.50 -15.03
CA PHE A 180 -7.45 1.93 -16.21
C PHE A 180 -8.93 1.74 -15.95
N ASP A 181 -9.76 2.41 -16.77
CA ASP A 181 -11.22 2.35 -16.66
C ASP A 181 -11.84 2.29 -18.06
N ASN A 182 -12.87 1.46 -18.23
CA ASN A 182 -13.61 1.30 -19.48
C ASN A 182 -12.73 1.13 -20.73
N GLY A 183 -11.64 0.36 -20.62
CA GLY A 183 -10.72 0.10 -21.73
C GLY A 183 -9.72 1.23 -22.02
N GLN A 184 -9.68 2.28 -21.21
CA GLN A 184 -8.85 3.46 -21.43
C GLN A 184 -7.99 3.82 -20.21
N TRP A 185 -6.77 4.28 -20.46
CA TRP A 185 -5.92 4.86 -19.43
C TRP A 185 -6.37 6.27 -19.10
N ILE A 186 -6.56 6.55 -17.81
CA ILE A 186 -6.97 7.84 -17.27
C ILE A 186 -5.84 8.40 -16.42
N PHE A 187 -5.42 9.63 -16.72
CA PHE A 187 -4.46 10.38 -15.91
C PHE A 187 -5.08 10.75 -14.55
N MET A 188 -4.39 10.43 -13.47
CA MET A 188 -4.78 10.83 -12.11
C MET A 188 -4.00 12.06 -11.65
N ARG A 189 -2.67 11.95 -11.60
CA ARG A 189 -1.79 13.02 -11.10
C ARG A 189 -0.35 12.86 -11.57
N GLU A 190 0.42 13.93 -11.42
CA GLU A 190 1.89 13.89 -11.53
C GLU A 190 2.50 13.27 -10.26
N ARG A 191 3.55 12.47 -10.43
CA ARG A 191 4.35 11.86 -9.36
C ARG A 191 5.69 12.55 -9.21
N THR A 192 5.68 13.76 -8.64
CA THR A 192 6.91 14.52 -8.36
C THR A 192 7.78 13.86 -7.28
N ASP A 193 7.19 12.97 -6.48
CA ASP A 193 7.88 12.17 -5.47
C ASP A 193 8.67 10.99 -6.05
N LYS A 194 8.50 10.68 -7.35
CA LYS A 194 9.13 9.53 -8.01
C LYS A 194 10.09 9.96 -9.10
N SER A 195 11.30 9.39 -9.06
CA SER A 195 12.30 9.54 -10.11
C SER A 195 12.11 8.55 -11.27
N LEU A 196 11.43 7.42 -11.03
CA LEU A 196 11.31 6.32 -11.98
C LEU A 196 9.87 5.77 -12.03
N PRO A 197 9.40 5.28 -13.19
CA PRO A 197 8.10 4.62 -13.32
C PRO A 197 8.11 3.24 -12.64
N ASN A 198 6.97 2.54 -12.61
CA ASN A 198 6.95 1.17 -12.08
C ASN A 198 7.74 0.20 -12.97
N SER A 199 8.16 -0.93 -12.39
CA SER A 199 8.76 -2.03 -13.16
C SER A 199 7.69 -2.70 -14.04
N LEU A 200 8.10 -3.25 -15.20
CA LEU A 200 7.20 -4.00 -16.09
C LEU A 200 6.41 -5.07 -15.34
N LYS A 201 7.08 -5.84 -14.48
CA LYS A 201 6.45 -6.90 -13.68
C LYS A 201 5.39 -6.36 -12.71
N THR A 202 5.69 -5.26 -12.04
CA THR A 202 4.72 -4.59 -11.15
C THR A 202 3.54 -4.07 -11.95
N ALA A 203 3.79 -3.40 -13.08
CA ALA A 203 2.76 -2.83 -13.93
C ALA A 203 1.83 -3.92 -14.50
N GLN A 204 2.38 -5.03 -14.99
CA GLN A 204 1.60 -6.18 -15.44
C GLN A 204 0.74 -6.78 -14.32
N SER A 205 1.31 -6.93 -13.12
CA SER A 205 0.56 -7.44 -11.96
C SER A 205 -0.62 -6.52 -11.61
N VAL A 206 -0.43 -5.20 -11.62
CA VAL A 206 -1.51 -4.25 -11.32
C VAL A 206 -2.53 -4.22 -12.47
N TYR A 207 -2.08 -4.23 -13.72
CA TYR A 207 -2.96 -4.26 -14.88
C TYR A 207 -3.86 -5.50 -14.89
N ASN A 208 -3.31 -6.68 -14.55
CA ASN A 208 -4.09 -7.91 -14.39
C ASN A 208 -5.19 -7.78 -13.32
N SER A 209 -4.92 -7.06 -12.22
CA SER A 209 -5.92 -6.77 -11.19
C SER A 209 -6.95 -5.72 -11.62
N MET A 210 -6.63 -4.86 -12.58
CA MET A 210 -7.58 -3.90 -13.16
C MET A 210 -8.54 -4.57 -14.15
N ILE A 211 -8.06 -5.50 -14.96
CA ILE A 211 -8.88 -6.20 -15.97
C ILE A 211 -9.67 -7.38 -15.40
N ASN A 212 -9.20 -7.98 -14.31
CA ASN A 212 -9.90 -9.02 -13.56
C ASN A 212 -10.14 -8.56 -12.10
N PRO A 213 -10.99 -7.54 -11.90
CA PRO A 213 -11.19 -6.96 -10.57
C PRO A 213 -11.94 -7.93 -9.66
N ILE A 214 -11.40 -8.15 -8.46
CA ILE A 214 -12.16 -8.69 -7.35
C ILE A 214 -12.70 -7.49 -6.58
N ASP A 215 -13.98 -7.19 -6.73
CA ASP A 215 -14.60 -6.11 -5.99
C ASP A 215 -14.89 -6.51 -4.54
N LYS A 216 -15.42 -5.56 -3.76
CA LYS A 216 -15.73 -5.79 -2.34
C LYS A 216 -16.78 -6.89 -2.17
N ASN A 217 -17.77 -6.98 -3.06
CA ASN A 217 -18.87 -7.93 -2.91
C ASN A 217 -18.36 -9.34 -3.17
N LEU A 218 -17.60 -9.53 -4.26
CA LEU A 218 -16.99 -10.81 -4.61
C LEU A 218 -15.94 -11.27 -3.58
N LEU A 219 -15.27 -10.34 -2.90
CA LEU A 219 -14.32 -10.70 -1.84
C LEU A 219 -15.03 -11.23 -0.59
N ILE A 220 -16.25 -10.75 -0.32
CA ILE A 220 -17.02 -11.10 0.89
C ILE A 220 -17.85 -12.38 0.69
N GLU A 221 -18.30 -12.63 -0.54
CA GLU A 221 -19.04 -13.84 -0.94
C GLU A 221 -18.18 -15.11 -0.85
#